data_AF-A0A835VRQ0-F1
#
_entry.id   AF-A0A835VRQ0-F1
#
_cell.length_a   1.000
_cell.length_b   1.000
_cell.length_c   1.000
_cell.angle_alpha   90.00
_cell.angle_beta   90.00
_cell.angle_gamma   90.00
#
_symmetry.space_group_name_H-M   'P 1'
#
loop_
_entity.id
_entity.type
_entity.pdbx_description
1 polymer ?
#
loop_
_entity_poly.entity_id
_entity_poly.type
_entity_poly.pdbx_seq_one_letter_code
_entity_poly.pdbx_strand_id
1 'polypeptide(L)' 'MKLTRAESFAELGLQSGAGEEEVRAAYKRLALQWHPDKQPAEAAQAATARFQRISAGYAVLSRPVG' A
#
# COMPACT_ATOMS: atom_id res chain seq x y z
N MET A 1 0.49 -15.41 -8.09
CA MET A 1 1.48 -14.49 -8.69
C MET A 1 2.09 -13.67 -7.57
N LYS A 2 3.42 -13.62 -7.44
CA LYS A 2 4.10 -12.80 -6.40
C LYS A 2 4.17 -11.36 -6.92
N LEU A 3 3.67 -10.39 -6.16
CA LEU A 3 3.85 -8.96 -6.47
C LEU A 3 5.36 -8.69 -6.51
N THR A 4 5.86 -8.09 -7.59
CA THR A 4 7.27 -7.68 -7.66
C THR A 4 7.47 -6.39 -6.88
N ARG A 5 8.72 -6.03 -6.54
CA ARG A 5 8.99 -4.73 -5.90
C ARG A 5 8.50 -3.57 -6.76
N ALA A 6 8.69 -3.61 -8.08
CA ALA A 6 8.22 -2.57 -9.00
C ALA A 6 6.68 -2.39 -8.96
N GLU A 7 5.94 -3.50 -9.03
CA GLU A 7 4.47 -3.48 -8.91
C GLU A 7 4.02 -2.98 -7.54
N SER A 8 4.77 -3.31 -6.49
CA SER A 8 4.48 -2.83 -5.13
C SER A 8 4.63 -1.32 -5.04
N PHE A 9 5.67 -0.74 -5.64
CA PHE A 9 5.84 0.71 -5.72
C PHE A 9 4.66 1.36 -6.47
N ALA A 10 4.25 0.79 -7.61
CA ALA A 10 3.10 1.29 -8.37
C ALA A 10 1.79 1.27 -7.57
N GLU A 11 1.52 0.20 -6.81
CA GLU A 11 0.34 0.11 -5.93
C GLU A 11 0.35 1.16 -4.80
N LEU A 12 1.53 1.54 -4.32
CA LEU A 12 1.73 2.63 -3.35
C LEU A 12 1.76 4.01 -4.02
N GLY A 13 1.65 4.11 -5.35
CA GLY A 13 1.75 5.36 -6.09
C GLY A 13 3.16 5.95 -6.10
N LEU A 14 4.17 5.10 -5.98
CA LEU A 14 5.59 5.46 -5.94
C LEU A 14 6.32 5.02 -7.20
N GLN A 15 7.45 5.67 -7.48
CA GLN A 15 8.34 5.25 -8.55
C GLN A 15 9.15 4.01 -8.15
N SER A 16 9.51 3.21 -9.14
CA SER A 16 10.39 2.05 -8.93
C SER A 16 11.74 2.54 -8.41
N GLY A 17 12.10 2.11 -7.20
CA GLY A 17 13.33 2.55 -6.52
C GLY A 17 13.12 3.62 -5.46
N ALA A 18 11.87 3.98 -5.12
CA ALA A 18 11.59 4.85 -3.99
C ALA A 18 12.20 4.30 -2.68
N GLY A 19 12.67 5.19 -1.81
CA GLY A 19 13.30 4.81 -0.55
C GLY A 19 12.31 4.23 0.46
N GLU A 20 12.80 3.54 1.49
CA GLU A 20 11.95 3.00 2.56
C GLU A 20 11.12 4.08 3.27
N GLU A 21 11.66 5.30 3.40
CA GLU A 21 10.95 6.45 3.96
C GLU A 21 9.76 6.87 3.08
N GLU A 22 9.93 6.93 1.76
CA GLU A 22 8.85 7.22 0.82
C GLU A 22 7.78 6.13 0.85
N VAL A 23 8.20 4.86 0.89
CA VAL A 23 7.31 3.70 1.03
C VAL A 23 6.47 3.78 2.30
N ARG A 24 7.09 4.10 3.43
CA ARG A 24 6.39 4.26 4.71
C ARG A 24 5.46 5.48 4.72
N ALA A 25 5.88 6.59 4.12
CA ALA A 25 5.08 7.81 4.02
C ALA A 25 3.84 7.60 3.12
N ALA A 26 4.02 6.96 1.95
CA ALA A 26 2.94 6.61 1.04
C ALA A 26 1.95 5.64 1.69
N TYR A 27 2.46 4.58 2.35
CA TYR A 27 1.64 3.64 3.10
C TYR A 27 0.79 4.36 4.15
N LYS A 28 1.38 5.22 4.99
CA LYS A 28 0.61 5.99 6.00
C LYS A 28 -0.47 6.87 5.37
N ARG A 29 -0.16 7.59 4.29
CA ARG A 29 -1.15 8.44 3.59
C ARG A 29 -2.31 7.62 3.04
N LEU A 30 -2.00 6.53 2.36
CA LEU A 30 -3.00 5.66 1.74
C LEU A 30 -3.82 4.89 2.80
N ALA A 31 -3.19 4.45 3.89
CA ALA A 31 -3.86 3.81 5.02
C ALA A 31 -4.91 4.72 5.65
N LEU A 32 -4.61 6.01 5.83
CA LEU A 32 -5.56 6.99 6.36
C LEU A 32 -6.66 7.34 5.36
N GLN A 33 -6.34 7.36 4.07
CA GLN A 33 -7.29 7.69 3.00
C GLN A 33 -8.30 6.55 2.75
N TRP A 34 -7.83 5.31 2.79
CA TRP A 34 -8.62 4.10 2.56
C TRP A 34 -9.03 3.41 3.87
N HIS A 35 -8.97 4.11 5.00
CA HIS A 35 -9.40 3.54 6.27
C HIS A 35 -10.92 3.31 6.26
N PRO A 36 -11.42 2.10 6.54
CA PRO A 36 -12.85 1.78 6.45
C PRO A 36 -13.70 2.64 7.41
N ASP A 37 -13.14 3.06 8.54
CA ASP A 37 -13.80 3.96 9.50
C ASP A 37 -14.16 5.34 8.92
N LYS A 38 -13.37 5.83 7.94
CA LYS A 38 -13.59 7.13 7.30
C LYS A 38 -14.40 7.03 6.01
N GLN A 39 -14.81 5.83 5.61
CA GLN A 39 -15.48 5.57 4.35
C GLN A 39 -16.94 5.18 4.60
N PRO A 40 -17.88 5.61 3.74
CA PRO A 40 -19.25 5.15 3.83
C PRO A 40 -19.34 3.63 3.69
N ALA A 41 -20.36 3.01 4.29
CA ALA A 41 -20.51 1.54 4.35
C ALA A 41 -20.45 0.87 2.95
N GLU A 42 -20.93 1.59 1.94
CA GLU A 42 -20.92 1.21 0.53
C GLU A 42 -19.49 1.11 -0.04
N ALA A 43 -18.60 1.99 0.42
CA ALA A 43 -17.20 2.06 0.00
C ALA A 43 -16.26 1.29 0.94
N ALA A 44 -16.72 0.88 2.13
CA ALA A 44 -15.91 0.19 3.14
C ALA A 44 -15.30 -1.12 2.60
N GLN A 45 -16.03 -1.86 1.76
CA GLN A 45 -15.48 -3.06 1.10
C GLN A 45 -14.38 -2.72 0.10
N ALA A 46 -14.61 -1.72 -0.77
CA ALA A 46 -13.62 -1.29 -1.75
C ALA A 46 -12.37 -0.71 -1.06
N ALA A 47 -12.56 0.05 0.02
CA ALA A 47 -11.50 0.59 0.85
C ALA A 47 -10.68 -0.52 1.52
N THR A 48 -11.34 -1.53 2.07
CA THR A 48 -10.69 -2.72 2.63
C THR A 48 -9.86 -3.45 1.58
N ALA A 49 -10.42 -3.70 0.39
CA ALA A 49 -9.71 -4.35 -0.71
C ALA A 49 -8.48 -3.52 -1.15
N ARG A 50 -8.61 -2.19 -1.23
CA ARG A 50 -7.50 -1.28 -1.54
C ARG A 50 -6.43 -1.34 -0.45
N PHE A 51 -6.83 -1.26 0.81
CA PHE A 51 -5.95 -1.30 1.98
C PHE A 51 -5.14 -2.60 2.05
N GLN A 52 -5.78 -3.74 1.73
CA GLN A 52 -5.09 -5.02 1.65
C GLN A 52 -4.00 -5.04 0.57
N ARG A 53 -4.26 -4.46 -0.61
CA ARG A 53 -3.27 -4.35 -1.69
C ARG A 53 -2.10 -3.46 -1.31
N ILE A 54 -2.39 -2.29 -0.73
CA ILE A 54 -1.39 -1.34 -0.22
C ILE A 54 -0.51 -2.00 0.86
N SER A 55 -1.13 -2.74 1.80
CA SER A 55 -0.42 -3.50 2.83
C SER A 55 0.45 -4.62 2.25
N ALA A 56 -0.05 -5.34 1.23
CA ALA A 56 0.72 -6.37 0.56
C ALA A 56 1.95 -5.79 -0.17
N GLY A 57 1.78 -4.68 -0.90
CA GLY A 57 2.89 -3.97 -1.54
C GLY A 57 3.91 -3.47 -0.53
N TYR A 58 3.45 -2.85 0.57
CA TYR A 58 4.33 -2.41 1.66
C TYR A 58 5.10 -3.59 2.28
N ALA A 59 4.44 -4.72 2.54
CA ALA A 59 5.10 -5.90 3.10
C ALA A 59 6.21 -6.47 2.19
N VAL A 60 6.03 -6.40 0.87
CA VAL A 60 7.05 -6.82 -0.11
C VAL A 60 8.24 -5.85 -0.12
N LEU A 61 7.98 -4.55 -0.03
CA LEU A 61 9.02 -3.52 -0.04
C LEU A 61 9.77 -3.42 1.29
N SER A 62 9.04 -3.57 2.40
CA SER A 62 9.55 -3.52 3.77
C SER A 62 10.26 -4.81 4.20
N ARG A 63 10.19 -5.89 3.40
CA ARG A 63 10.94 -7.11 3.72
C ARG A 63 12.43 -6.88 3.44
N PRO A 64 13.31 -6.96 4.45
CA PRO A 64 14.74 -7.03 4.20
C PRO A 64 15.03 -8.36 3.48
N VAL A 65 15.82 -8.30 2.42
CA VAL A 65 16.44 -9.48 1.84
C VAL A 65 17.63 -9.83 2.74
N GLY A 66 17.34 -10.58 3.81
CA GLY A 66 18.34 -11.27 4.60
C GLY A 66 18.76 -12.57 3.93
#